data_AF-A0A355E2V7-F1
#
_entry.id   AF-A0A355E2V7-F1
#
_cell.length_a   1.000
_cell.length_b   1.000
_cell.length_c   1.000
_cell.angle_alpha   90.00
_cell.angle_beta   90.00
_cell.angle_gamma   90.00
#
_symmetry.space_group_name_H-M   'P 1'
#
loop_
_entity.id
_entity.type
_entity.pdbx_description
1 polymer ?
#
loop_
_entity_poly.entity_id
_entity_poly.type
_entity_poly.pdbx_seq_one_letter_code
_entity_poly.pdbx_strand_id
1 'polypeptide(L)'
;MKIGGRGLPPEPLEVLSTALGPQRAGAVEAAGEEGPVWAEAAAARLERLPPLARPMARMAISRYARERGVTTVTPELMDEYRARMAF
;
A
#
# COMPACT_ATOMS: atom_id res chain seq x y z
N MET A 1 1.15 51.33 -23.19
CA MET A 1 1.64 50.64 -21.98
C MET A 1 0.46 50.35 -21.04
N LYS A 2 0.47 49.20 -20.36
CA LYS A 2 -0.39 48.75 -19.24
C LYS A 2 -1.70 47.97 -19.55
N ILE A 3 -1.50 46.72 -19.98
CA ILE A 3 -2.11 45.45 -19.53
C ILE A 3 -3.34 45.46 -18.58
N GLY A 4 -4.44 44.86 -19.05
CA GLY A 4 -5.01 43.64 -18.45
C GLY A 4 -5.64 43.72 -17.05
N GLY A 5 -6.91 44.13 -16.97
CA GLY A 5 -7.78 43.89 -15.82
C GLY A 5 -8.89 42.89 -16.17
N ARG A 6 -8.51 41.64 -16.43
CA ARG A 6 -9.48 40.55 -16.66
C ARG A 6 -9.97 40.12 -15.27
N GLY A 7 -11.22 40.46 -14.94
CA GLY A 7 -11.88 39.96 -13.75
C GLY A 7 -11.86 38.44 -13.78
N LEU A 8 -11.12 37.83 -12.86
CA LEU A 8 -11.17 36.40 -12.65
C LEU A 8 -12.56 36.08 -12.10
N PRO A 9 -13.34 35.16 -12.69
CA PRO A 9 -14.44 34.57 -11.95
C PRO A 9 -13.84 33.90 -10.70
N PRO A 10 -14.52 33.96 -9.55
CA PRO A 10 -14.15 33.12 -8.42
C PRO A 10 -14.51 31.69 -8.80
N GLU A 11 -13.62 31.03 -9.53
CA GLU A 11 -13.69 29.58 -9.71
C GLU A 11 -13.66 28.98 -8.29
N PRO A 12 -14.75 28.35 -7.83
CA PRO A 12 -14.76 27.76 -6.51
C PRO A 12 -13.70 26.66 -6.54
N LEU A 13 -12.79 26.66 -5.56
CA LEU A 13 -11.80 25.60 -5.33
C LEU A 13 -12.43 24.19 -5.09
N GLU A 14 -13.71 24.01 -5.38
CA GLU A 14 -14.55 22.87 -5.04
C GLU A 14 -14.52 21.75 -6.08
N VAL A 15 -13.93 21.96 -7.27
CA VAL A 15 -13.91 20.93 -8.34
C VAL A 15 -12.66 20.04 -8.31
N LEU A 16 -11.64 20.37 -7.51
CA LEU A 16 -10.43 19.55 -7.38
C LEU A 16 -10.51 18.45 -6.31
N SER A 17 -11.61 18.35 -5.56
CA SER A 17 -11.78 17.29 -4.56
C SER A 17 -12.43 16.01 -5.10
N THR A 18 -12.98 16.01 -6.32
CA THR A 18 -13.76 14.85 -6.82
C THR A 18 -12.99 13.90 -7.74
N ALA A 19 -11.70 14.11 -7.96
CA ALA A 19 -10.86 13.23 -8.80
C ALA A 19 -10.02 12.22 -7.99
N LEU A 20 -10.25 12.11 -6.69
CA LEU A 20 -9.60 11.13 -5.83
C LEU A 20 -10.70 10.21 -5.29
N GLY A 21 -11.06 9.20 -6.09
CA GLY A 21 -11.78 8.02 -5.59
C GLY A 21 -11.06 7.45 -4.36
N PRO A 22 -11.72 6.61 -3.54
CA PRO A 22 -11.21 6.20 -2.23
C PRO A 22 -9.75 5.75 -2.35
N GLN A 23 -8.87 6.63 -1.88
CA GLN A 23 -7.44 6.45 -1.85
C GLN A 23 -7.24 5.26 -0.92
N ARG A 24 -7.02 4.07 -1.49
CA ARG A 24 -6.77 2.87 -0.71
C ARG A 24 -5.51 3.15 0.10
N ALA A 25 -5.71 3.46 1.38
CA ALA A 25 -4.67 3.70 2.34
C ALA A 25 -3.66 2.56 2.27
N GLY A 26 -2.38 2.91 2.08
CA GLY A 26 -1.29 1.94 2.16
C GLY A 26 -0.16 2.04 1.14
N ALA A 27 -0.10 3.06 0.29
CA ALA A 27 1.11 3.34 -0.49
C ALA A 27 2.13 4.09 0.37
N VAL A 28 2.85 3.37 1.24
CA VAL A 28 4.18 3.81 1.68
C VAL A 28 5.20 3.02 0.87
N GLU A 29 5.72 3.71 -0.15
CA GLU A 29 6.80 3.28 -1.02
C GLU A 29 8.07 3.04 -0.18
N ALA A 30 8.43 1.77 0.02
CA ALA A 30 9.79 1.39 0.39
C ALA A 30 10.53 1.10 -0.92
N ALA A 31 11.40 2.01 -1.32
CA ALA A 31 12.20 1.95 -2.53
C ALA A 31 13.05 0.66 -2.60
N GLY A 32 13.03 0.02 -3.78
CA GLY A 32 13.99 -1.01 -4.20
C GLY A 32 13.40 -2.41 -4.29
N GLU A 33 13.10 -2.83 -5.52
CA GLU A 33 12.56 -4.13 -5.92
C GLU A 33 11.04 -4.27 -5.74
N GLU A 34 10.31 -4.32 -6.87
CA GLU A 34 8.84 -4.41 -6.93
C GLU A 34 8.35 -5.71 -6.26
N GLY A 35 8.17 -5.65 -4.94
CA GLY A 35 7.56 -6.69 -4.12
C GLY A 35 6.04 -6.67 -4.25
N PRO A 36 5.36 -7.75 -3.80
CA PRO A 36 3.90 -7.79 -3.80
C PRO A 36 3.33 -6.65 -2.94
N VAL A 37 2.19 -6.09 -3.33
CA VAL A 37 1.46 -5.06 -2.59
C VAL A 37 0.95 -5.64 -1.27
N TRP A 38 1.06 -4.91 -0.17
CA TRP A 38 0.59 -5.38 1.13
C TRP A 38 -0.76 -4.78 1.47
N ALA A 39 -1.76 -5.62 1.75
CA ALA A 39 -3.01 -5.15 2.32
C ALA A 39 -2.77 -4.56 3.72
N GLU A 40 -3.49 -3.50 4.07
CA GLU A 40 -3.37 -2.84 5.38
C GLU A 40 -3.54 -3.84 6.54
N ALA A 41 -4.54 -4.71 6.45
CA ALA A 41 -4.80 -5.76 7.44
C ALA A 41 -3.68 -6.82 7.55
N ALA A 42 -2.87 -7.00 6.50
CA ALA A 42 -1.70 -7.87 6.50
C ALA A 42 -0.49 -7.14 7.12
N ALA A 43 -0.27 -5.87 6.74
CA ALA A 43 0.77 -5.03 7.33
C ALA A 43 0.60 -4.89 8.85
N ALA A 44 -0.63 -4.63 9.32
CA ALA A 44 -0.94 -4.53 10.75
C ALA A 44 -0.64 -5.82 11.53
N ARG A 45 -0.76 -7.00 10.90
CA ARG A 45 -0.35 -8.28 11.51
C ARG A 45 1.17 -8.37 11.63
N LEU A 46 1.89 -7.93 10.60
CA LEU A 46 3.35 -7.91 10.61
C LEU A 46 3.89 -6.99 11.73
N GLU A 47 3.22 -5.86 11.99
CA GLU A 47 3.58 -4.93 13.05
C GLU A 47 3.45 -5.51 14.46
N ARG A 48 2.57 -6.50 14.66
CA ARG A 48 2.43 -7.24 15.94
C ARG A 48 3.63 -8.13 16.23
N LEU A 49 4.46 -8.44 15.24
CA LEU A 49 5.68 -9.22 15.44
C LEU A 49 6.78 -8.37 16.11
N PRO A 50 7.69 -8.99 16.86
CA PRO A 50 8.88 -8.32 17.38
C PRO A 50 9.67 -7.64 16.25
N PRO A 51 10.24 -6.43 16.46
CA PRO A 51 10.92 -5.66 15.42
C PRO A 51 11.97 -6.45 14.63
N LEU A 52 12.75 -7.33 15.30
CA LEU A 52 13.75 -8.19 14.65
C LEU A 52 13.12 -9.21 13.69
N ALA A 53 11.92 -9.71 13.98
CA ALA A 53 11.25 -10.73 13.17
C ALA A 53 10.50 -10.14 11.97
N ARG A 54 10.10 -8.86 12.02
CA ARG A 54 9.34 -8.19 10.95
C ARG A 54 10.01 -8.26 9.57
N PRO A 55 11.30 -7.88 9.39
CA PRO A 55 11.94 -7.92 8.08
C PRO A 55 12.04 -9.35 7.52
N MET A 56 12.35 -10.33 8.39
CA MET A 56 12.40 -11.74 8.00
C MET A 56 11.03 -12.26 7.56
N ALA A 57 9.98 -12.00 8.34
CA ALA A 57 8.62 -12.39 8.02
C ALA A 57 8.12 -11.74 6.72
N ARG A 58 8.39 -10.44 6.54
CA ARG A 58 8.01 -9.71 5.32
C ARG A 58 8.67 -10.32 4.08
N MET A 59 9.97 -10.61 4.15
CA MET A 59 10.69 -11.25 3.06
C MET A 59 10.12 -12.63 2.73
N ALA A 60 9.91 -13.46 3.74
CA ALA A 60 9.48 -14.84 3.55
C ALA A 60 8.04 -14.95 3.00
N ILE A 61 7.13 -14.11 3.48
CA ILE A 61 5.75 -14.00 2.96
C ILE A 61 5.74 -13.39 1.56
N SER A 62 6.55 -12.36 1.30
CA SER A 62 6.63 -11.74 -0.04
C SER A 62 7.15 -12.73 -1.08
N ARG A 63 8.15 -13.53 -0.71
CA ARG A 63 8.66 -14.61 -1.57
C ARG A 63 7.56 -15.65 -1.83
N TYR A 64 6.87 -16.08 -0.79
CA TYR A 64 5.77 -17.03 -0.91
C TYR A 64 4.64 -16.53 -1.83
N ALA A 65 4.31 -15.24 -1.76
CA ALA A 65 3.34 -14.62 -2.66
C ALA A 65 3.82 -14.67 -4.12
N ARG A 66 5.09 -14.31 -4.37
CA ARG A 66 5.69 -14.35 -5.73
C ARG A 66 5.71 -15.77 -6.29
N GLU A 67 6.06 -16.77 -5.49
CA GLU A 67 6.06 -18.19 -5.90
C GLU A 67 4.67 -18.69 -6.31
N ARG A 68 3.59 -18.09 -5.79
CA ARG A 68 2.21 -18.40 -6.17
C ARG A 68 1.63 -17.49 -7.26
N GLY A 69 2.41 -16.55 -7.79
CA GLY A 69 1.92 -15.54 -8.73
C GLY A 69 0.94 -14.54 -8.10
N VAL A 70 0.95 -14.41 -6.77
CA VAL A 70 0.10 -13.48 -6.04
C VAL A 70 0.81 -12.13 -5.94
N THR A 71 0.16 -11.10 -6.48
CA THR A 71 0.69 -9.72 -6.47
C THR A 71 0.31 -8.93 -5.23
N THR A 72 -0.63 -9.43 -4.41
CA THR A 72 -1.10 -8.76 -3.19
C THR A 72 -1.06 -9.70 -1.99
N VAL A 73 -0.29 -9.37 -0.96
CA VAL A 73 -0.27 -10.07 0.33
C VAL A 73 -1.51 -9.68 1.13
N THR A 74 -2.39 -10.65 1.35
CA THR A 74 -3.59 -10.51 2.18
C THR A 74 -3.45 -11.29 3.50
N PRO A 75 -4.30 -11.01 4.50
CA PRO A 75 -4.37 -11.81 5.72
C PRO A 75 -4.50 -13.32 5.49
N GLU A 76 -5.32 -13.71 4.52
CA GLU A 76 -5.59 -15.10 4.18
C GLU A 76 -4.33 -15.80 3.66
N LEU A 77 -3.52 -15.10 2.86
CA LEU A 77 -2.21 -15.59 2.41
C LEU A 77 -1.24 -15.80 3.58
N MET A 78 -1.27 -14.91 4.58
CA MET A 78 -0.46 -15.06 5.79
C MET A 78 -0.90 -16.26 6.63
N ASP A 79 -2.20 -16.48 6.76
CA ASP A 79 -2.77 -17.63 7.47
C ASP A 79 -2.41 -18.95 6.76
N GLU A 80 -2.50 -18.98 5.42
CA GLU A 80 -2.06 -20.13 4.60
C GLU A 80 -0.56 -20.40 4.78
N TYR A 81 0.25 -19.35 4.72
CA TYR A 81 1.69 -19.44 4.96
C TYR A 81 2.02 -19.97 6.35
N ARG A 82 1.33 -19.49 7.39
CA ARG A 82 1.49 -19.95 8.77
C ARG A 82 1.11 -21.42 8.92
N ALA A 83 0.00 -21.84 8.32
CA ALA A 83 -0.43 -23.24 8.34
C ALA A 83 0.62 -24.16 7.69
N ARG A 84 1.32 -23.67 6.66
CA ARG A 84 2.42 -24.39 6.01
C ARG A 84 3.75 -24.35 6.76
N MET A 85 3.93 -23.49 7.76
CA MET A 85 5.15 -23.46 8.58
C MET A 85 5.01 -24.20 9.91
N ALA A 86 3.79 -24.44 10.39
CA ALA A 86 3.52 -25.11 11.65
C ALA A 86 3.70 -26.65 11.61
N PHE A 87 4.55 -27.16 10.72
CA PHE A 87 4.90 -28.59 10.64
C PHE A 87 5.97 -28.95 11.68
#